data_AF-A0A838QNQ5-F1
#
_entry.id   AF-A0A838QNQ5-F1
#
_cell.length_a   1.000
_cell.length_b   1.000
_cell.length_c   1.000
_cell.angle_alpha   90.00
_cell.angle_beta   90.00
_cell.angle_gamma   90.00
#
_symmetry.space_group_name_H-M   'P 1'
#
loop_
_entity.id
_entity.type
_entity.pdbx_description
1 polymer ?
#
loop_
_entity_poly.entity_id
_entity_poly.type
_entity_poly.pdbx_seq_one_letter_code
_entity_poly.pdbx_strand_id
1 'polypeptide(L)'
;MRLLRDYQLAVARDREEVARSRRSLEDAPSIMRLFGRHYGPWYAHRIHYDPDGEWRALWQARILARDSDDEIAARFGTKPAVAFWYEKLYFDVRDRLDRPDWVLKTILEMSSAKSSTGDGGGSEARRDLIYQYFAYCGGSHALDAVFSGFPAGVPARKADMASWFDSVFKHKVKVRAATALSTLKSNKLSLLQLLKLGLGVLDINNRAGEDEQWRSSLKAAVADLMKELRREQRVRQKTSQTSERHYQGAVELQTKEEMLMAAGQASPDLLHELQEGGDY
;
A
#
# COMPACT_ATOMS: atom_id res chain seq x y z
N MET A 1 0.76 -23.98 -21.28
CA MET A 1 -0.72 -23.98 -21.08
C MET A 1 -1.27 -25.24 -20.42
N ARG A 2 -0.96 -26.47 -20.88
CA ARG A 2 -1.49 -27.72 -20.27
C ARG A 2 -1.13 -27.85 -18.77
N LEU A 3 0.14 -27.65 -18.42
CA LEU A 3 0.63 -27.70 -17.04
C LEU A 3 -0.06 -26.72 -16.08
N LEU A 4 -0.37 -25.50 -16.55
CA LEU A 4 -1.07 -24.48 -15.76
C LEU A 4 -2.49 -24.94 -15.41
N ARG A 5 -3.20 -25.55 -16.37
CA ARG A 5 -4.55 -26.10 -16.13
C ARG A 5 -4.50 -27.28 -15.18
N ASP A 6 -3.55 -28.20 -15.37
CA ASP A 6 -3.40 -29.37 -14.51
C ASP A 6 -3.11 -28.96 -13.06
N TYR A 7 -2.30 -27.92 -12.87
CA TYR A 7 -2.03 -27.31 -11.57
C TYR A 7 -3.28 -26.66 -10.96
N GLN A 8 -3.98 -25.81 -11.72
CA GLN A 8 -5.20 -25.14 -11.23
C GLN A 8 -6.28 -26.15 -10.82
N LEU A 9 -6.43 -27.24 -11.57
CA LEU A 9 -7.34 -28.33 -11.23
C LEU A 9 -6.92 -29.08 -9.97
N ALA A 10 -5.62 -29.33 -9.77
CA ALA A 10 -5.09 -29.94 -8.55
C ALA A 10 -5.36 -29.04 -7.32
N VAL A 11 -5.05 -27.74 -7.41
CA VAL A 11 -5.30 -26.80 -6.30
C VAL A 11 -6.79 -26.67 -5.98
N ALA A 12 -7.66 -26.64 -6.99
CA ALA A 12 -9.11 -26.56 -6.79
C ALA A 12 -9.65 -27.79 -6.04
N ARG A 13 -9.23 -29.00 -6.44
CA ARG A 13 -9.60 -30.26 -5.76
C ARG A 13 -9.12 -30.29 -4.32
N ASP A 14 -7.88 -29.86 -4.08
CA ASP A 14 -7.28 -29.91 -2.75
C ASP A 14 -7.92 -28.89 -1.80
N ARG A 15 -8.34 -27.71 -2.28
CA ARG A 15 -9.10 -26.76 -1.46
C ARG A 15 -10.42 -27.34 -0.98
N GLU A 16 -11.15 -28.04 -1.85
CA GLU A 16 -12.41 -28.69 -1.46
C GLU A 16 -12.18 -29.84 -0.47
N GLU A 17 -11.08 -30.57 -0.60
CA GLU A 17 -10.72 -31.68 0.30
C GLU A 17 -10.23 -31.16 1.66
N VAL A 18 -9.48 -30.07 1.68
CA VAL A 18 -8.98 -29.40 2.89
C VAL A 18 -10.12 -28.74 3.66
N ALA A 19 -11.04 -28.07 2.96
CA ALA A 19 -12.26 -27.54 3.58
C ALA A 19 -13.09 -28.63 4.27
N ARG A 20 -13.06 -29.86 3.73
CA ARG A 20 -13.73 -31.04 4.30
C ARG A 20 -12.95 -31.71 5.44
N SER A 21 -11.62 -31.73 5.37
CA SER A 21 -10.77 -32.56 6.26
C SER A 21 -10.18 -31.82 7.47
N ARG A 22 -10.33 -30.48 7.56
CA ARG A 22 -9.65 -29.61 8.55
C ARG A 22 -8.11 -29.78 8.57
N ARG A 23 -7.52 -30.41 7.56
CA ARG A 23 -6.06 -30.53 7.41
C ARG A 23 -5.49 -29.25 6.84
N SER A 24 -4.19 -29.01 7.02
CA SER A 24 -3.51 -27.93 6.29
C SER A 24 -3.51 -28.23 4.79
N LEU A 25 -3.68 -27.19 3.96
CA LEU A 25 -3.52 -27.28 2.50
C LEU A 25 -2.12 -27.75 2.10
N GLU A 26 -1.12 -27.51 2.96
CA GLU A 26 0.27 -27.90 2.75
C GLU A 26 0.48 -29.42 2.84
N ASP A 27 -0.38 -30.12 3.58
CA ASP A 27 -0.33 -31.57 3.77
C ASP A 27 -1.15 -32.34 2.71
N ALA A 28 -1.73 -31.63 1.73
CA ALA A 28 -2.54 -32.24 0.70
C ALA A 28 -1.68 -33.16 -0.19
N PRO A 29 -2.01 -34.47 -0.31
CA PRO A 29 -1.22 -35.42 -1.08
C PRO A 29 -1.06 -35.06 -2.57
N SER A 30 -1.95 -34.25 -3.13
CA SER A 30 -1.89 -33.82 -4.54
C SER A 30 -0.89 -32.68 -4.75
N ILE A 31 -0.83 -31.69 -3.84
CA ILE A 31 0.21 -30.66 -3.86
C ILE A 31 1.60 -31.28 -3.70
N MET A 32 1.81 -32.24 -2.79
CA MET A 32 3.11 -32.93 -2.66
C MET A 32 3.50 -33.72 -3.93
N ARG A 33 2.53 -34.29 -4.65
CA ARG A 33 2.81 -34.97 -5.94
C ARG A 33 3.29 -34.00 -7.03
N LEU A 34 2.92 -32.72 -6.95
CA LEU A 34 3.42 -31.69 -7.86
C LEU A 34 4.90 -31.39 -7.61
N PHE A 35 5.39 -31.48 -6.37
CA PHE A 35 6.80 -31.20 -6.05
C PHE A 35 7.77 -32.08 -6.86
N GLY A 36 7.49 -33.39 -6.95
CA GLY A 36 8.39 -34.35 -7.60
C GLY A 36 8.53 -34.17 -9.12
N ARG A 37 7.56 -33.53 -9.78
CA ARG A 37 7.57 -33.30 -11.25
C ARG A 37 7.71 -31.83 -11.63
N HIS A 38 7.23 -30.93 -10.79
CA HIS A 38 7.06 -29.51 -11.07
C HIS A 38 7.32 -28.69 -9.79
N TYR A 39 8.59 -28.61 -9.40
CA TYR A 39 8.98 -27.85 -8.20
C TYR A 39 8.59 -26.36 -8.30
N GLY A 40 8.60 -25.76 -9.50
CA GLY A 40 8.29 -24.33 -9.71
C GLY A 40 6.92 -23.91 -9.19
N PRO A 41 5.82 -24.47 -9.74
CA PRO A 41 4.47 -24.22 -9.24
C PRO A 41 4.29 -24.54 -7.76
N TRP A 42 4.93 -25.60 -7.26
CA TRP A 42 4.84 -25.96 -5.84
C TRP A 42 5.43 -24.89 -4.92
N TYR A 43 6.66 -24.42 -5.19
CA TYR A 43 7.27 -23.35 -4.40
C TYR A 43 6.51 -22.03 -4.54
N ALA A 44 6.01 -21.71 -5.74
CA ALA A 44 5.16 -20.54 -5.96
C ALA A 44 3.89 -20.58 -5.10
N HIS A 45 3.23 -21.74 -5.01
CA HIS A 45 2.09 -21.96 -4.10
C HIS A 45 2.47 -21.65 -2.66
N ARG A 46 3.56 -22.26 -2.20
CA ARG A 46 4.03 -22.16 -0.83
C ARG A 46 4.33 -20.71 -0.46
N ILE A 47 5.01 -19.96 -1.32
CA ILE A 47 5.29 -18.53 -1.11
C ILE A 47 3.99 -17.72 -1.01
N HIS A 48 3.00 -18.02 -1.86
CA HIS A 48 1.75 -17.26 -1.88
C HIS A 48 0.88 -17.47 -0.63
N TYR A 49 0.93 -18.67 -0.07
CA TYR A 49 0.18 -19.05 1.14
C TYR A 49 1.04 -19.11 2.39
N ASP A 50 2.26 -18.60 2.35
CA ASP A 50 3.13 -18.56 3.51
C ASP A 50 2.42 -17.79 4.65
N PRO A 51 2.45 -18.30 5.89
CA PRO A 51 1.87 -17.60 7.03
C PRO A 51 2.46 -16.20 7.21
N ASP A 52 3.73 -16.01 6.85
CA ASP A 52 4.35 -14.69 6.81
C ASP A 52 4.08 -14.02 5.46
N GLY A 53 3.03 -13.19 5.45
CA GLY A 53 2.60 -12.42 4.28
C GLY A 53 3.66 -11.45 3.74
N GLU A 54 4.75 -11.18 4.48
CA GLU A 54 5.86 -10.35 4.02
C GLU A 54 6.59 -10.99 2.84
N TRP A 55 6.77 -12.32 2.82
CA TRP A 55 7.37 -13.00 1.67
C TRP A 55 6.55 -12.74 0.41
N ARG A 56 5.25 -13.00 0.46
CA ARG A 56 4.34 -12.75 -0.66
C ARG A 56 4.43 -11.32 -1.17
N ALA A 57 4.43 -10.35 -0.25
CA ALA A 57 4.52 -8.93 -0.57
C ALA A 57 5.84 -8.57 -1.27
N LEU A 58 6.97 -9.09 -0.78
CA LEU A 58 8.28 -8.83 -1.40
C LEU A 58 8.39 -9.45 -2.79
N TRP A 59 7.87 -10.66 -3.00
CA TRP A 59 7.83 -11.29 -4.31
C TRP A 59 7.04 -10.45 -5.33
N GLN A 60 5.85 -9.98 -4.94
CA GLN A 60 5.02 -9.10 -5.78
C GLN A 60 5.72 -7.77 -6.07
N ALA A 61 6.30 -7.15 -5.04
CA ALA A 61 7.05 -5.91 -5.18
C ALA A 61 8.22 -6.07 -6.16
N ARG A 62 8.98 -7.16 -6.11
CA ARG A 62 10.09 -7.40 -7.04
C ARG A 62 9.66 -7.52 -8.49
N ILE A 63 8.52 -8.16 -8.73
CA ILE A 63 7.93 -8.22 -10.08
C ILE A 63 7.55 -6.80 -10.55
N LEU A 64 6.96 -5.97 -9.68
CA LEU A 64 6.65 -4.57 -10.00
C LEU A 64 7.90 -3.72 -10.24
N ALA A 65 9.01 -4.02 -9.54
CA ALA A 65 10.32 -3.39 -9.74
C ALA A 65 10.99 -3.76 -11.07
N ARG A 66 10.36 -4.62 -11.88
CA ARG A 66 10.88 -5.13 -13.16
C ARG A 66 12.13 -6.01 -13.01
N ASP A 67 12.39 -6.55 -11.81
CA ASP A 67 13.48 -7.52 -11.63
C ASP A 67 13.21 -8.75 -12.52
N SER A 68 14.26 -9.26 -13.16
CA SER A 68 14.22 -10.51 -13.92
C SER A 68 14.00 -11.72 -13.01
N ASP A 69 13.57 -12.84 -13.57
CA ASP A 69 13.35 -14.07 -12.80
C ASP A 69 14.64 -14.57 -12.14
N ASP A 70 15.80 -14.34 -12.77
CA ASP A 70 17.13 -14.64 -12.22
C ASP A 70 17.49 -13.75 -11.03
N GLU A 71 17.24 -12.45 -11.12
CA GLU A 71 17.50 -11.51 -10.01
C GLU A 71 16.63 -11.81 -8.80
N ILE A 72 15.34 -12.11 -9.03
CA ILE A 72 14.43 -12.54 -7.97
C ILE A 72 14.96 -13.85 -7.37
N ALA A 73 15.26 -14.86 -8.20
CA ALA A 73 15.75 -16.14 -7.70
C ALA A 73 17.02 -16.02 -6.86
N ALA A 74 17.99 -15.19 -7.28
CA ALA A 74 19.23 -14.93 -6.56
C ALA A 74 18.96 -14.31 -5.18
N ARG A 75 18.04 -13.35 -5.07
CA ARG A 75 17.71 -12.67 -3.81
C ARG A 75 17.00 -13.57 -2.80
N PHE A 76 16.15 -14.48 -3.28
CA PHE A 76 15.38 -15.39 -2.43
C PHE A 76 16.04 -16.76 -2.24
N GLY A 77 17.22 -16.99 -2.81
CA GLY A 77 17.92 -18.28 -2.70
C GLY A 77 17.15 -19.43 -3.35
N THR A 78 16.53 -19.18 -4.50
CA THR A 78 15.68 -20.16 -5.20
C THR A 78 16.07 -20.29 -6.68
N LYS A 79 15.20 -20.89 -7.50
CA LYS A 79 15.40 -21.07 -8.95
C LYS A 79 14.53 -20.09 -9.75
N PRO A 80 14.98 -19.58 -10.91
CA PRO A 80 14.22 -18.64 -11.76
C PRO A 80 12.82 -19.14 -12.12
N ALA A 81 12.68 -20.44 -12.33
CA ALA A 81 11.39 -21.07 -12.60
C ALA A 81 10.33 -20.79 -11.51
N VAL A 82 10.72 -20.63 -10.25
CA VAL A 82 9.78 -20.29 -9.16
C VAL A 82 9.20 -18.89 -9.37
N ALA A 83 10.03 -17.92 -9.74
CA ALA A 83 9.60 -16.56 -10.04
C ALA A 83 8.67 -16.49 -11.25
N PHE A 84 9.06 -17.16 -12.32
CA PHE A 84 8.21 -17.33 -13.50
C PHE A 84 6.83 -17.88 -13.15
N TRP A 85 6.77 -18.98 -12.37
CA TRP A 85 5.49 -19.59 -12.00
C TRP A 85 4.70 -18.76 -11.02
N TYR A 86 5.35 -18.08 -10.08
CA TYR A 86 4.67 -17.20 -9.14
C TYR A 86 3.97 -16.04 -9.86
N GLU A 87 4.66 -15.39 -10.79
CA GLU A 87 4.10 -14.36 -11.64
C GLU A 87 2.90 -14.91 -12.44
N LYS A 88 3.07 -16.01 -13.18
CA LYS A 88 1.99 -16.57 -14.01
C LYS A 88 0.77 -17.09 -13.23
N LEU A 89 0.95 -17.56 -11.99
CA LEU A 89 -0.13 -18.13 -11.19
C LEU A 89 -0.87 -17.10 -10.34
N TYR A 90 -0.14 -16.13 -9.79
CA TYR A 90 -0.65 -15.30 -8.71
C TYR A 90 -0.53 -13.80 -8.98
N PHE A 91 0.31 -13.38 -9.94
CA PHE A 91 0.67 -11.97 -10.10
C PHE A 91 1.10 -11.60 -11.53
N ASP A 92 0.28 -11.98 -12.51
CA ASP A 92 0.55 -11.80 -13.96
C ASP A 92 0.37 -10.32 -14.35
N VAL A 93 1.43 -9.53 -14.15
CA VAL A 93 1.40 -8.06 -14.31
C VAL A 93 2.48 -7.50 -15.24
N ARG A 94 3.48 -8.32 -15.65
CA ARG A 94 4.66 -7.84 -16.39
C ARG A 94 4.28 -7.16 -17.71
N ASP A 95 3.25 -7.64 -18.39
CA ASP A 95 2.71 -7.11 -19.66
C ASP A 95 2.03 -5.74 -19.52
N ARG A 96 1.81 -5.27 -18.27
CA ARG A 96 1.06 -4.05 -17.95
C ARG A 96 1.87 -3.04 -17.14
N LEU A 97 3.15 -3.31 -16.85
CA LEU A 97 3.98 -2.42 -16.03
C LEU A 97 4.21 -1.04 -16.65
N ASP A 98 4.07 -0.92 -17.97
CA ASP A 98 4.15 0.37 -18.69
C ASP A 98 2.82 1.14 -18.71
N ARG A 99 1.77 0.64 -18.05
CA ARG A 99 0.47 1.29 -17.92
C ARG A 99 0.27 1.83 -16.50
N PRO A 100 0.81 3.01 -16.15
CA PRO A 100 0.84 3.51 -14.77
C PRO A 100 -0.54 3.60 -14.14
N ASP A 101 -1.53 4.15 -14.85
CA ASP A 101 -2.89 4.27 -14.31
C ASP A 101 -3.51 2.91 -13.99
N TRP A 102 -3.23 1.89 -14.81
CA TRP A 102 -3.70 0.53 -14.57
C TRP A 102 -3.04 -0.06 -13.33
N VAL A 103 -1.72 0.09 -13.17
CA VAL A 103 -1.00 -0.43 -12.00
C VAL A 103 -1.45 0.28 -10.72
N LEU A 104 -1.52 1.61 -10.75
CA LEU A 104 -1.92 2.41 -9.59
C LEU A 104 -3.35 2.06 -9.14
N LYS A 105 -4.31 2.01 -10.07
CA LYS A 105 -5.71 1.70 -9.73
C LYS A 105 -5.95 0.22 -9.43
N THR A 106 -5.35 -0.68 -10.18
CA THR A 106 -5.66 -2.12 -10.04
C THR A 106 -4.86 -2.76 -8.92
N ILE A 107 -3.56 -2.49 -8.85
CA ILE A 107 -2.69 -3.18 -7.90
C ILE A 107 -2.67 -2.44 -6.57
N LEU A 108 -2.41 -1.13 -6.57
CA LEU A 108 -2.21 -0.38 -5.33
C LEU A 108 -3.53 -0.06 -4.60
N GLU A 109 -4.60 0.31 -5.30
CA GLU A 109 -5.89 0.54 -4.62
C GLU A 109 -6.46 -0.75 -4.03
N MET A 110 -6.28 -1.91 -4.68
CA MET A 110 -6.69 -3.21 -4.12
C MET A 110 -5.90 -3.56 -2.85
N SER A 111 -4.59 -3.29 -2.83
CA SER A 111 -3.75 -3.46 -1.64
C SER A 111 -4.18 -2.50 -0.51
N SER A 112 -4.60 -1.28 -0.86
CA SER A 112 -5.17 -0.32 0.10
C SER A 112 -6.52 -0.79 0.67
N ALA A 113 -7.42 -1.32 -0.15
CA ALA A 113 -8.75 -1.76 0.30
C ALA A 113 -8.68 -2.88 1.35
N LYS A 114 -7.70 -3.80 1.21
CA LYS A 114 -7.43 -4.86 2.20
C LYS A 114 -6.97 -4.33 3.56
N SER A 115 -6.38 -3.13 3.61
CA SER A 115 -5.86 -2.54 4.85
C SER A 115 -6.93 -1.91 5.75
N SER A 116 -8.14 -1.67 5.22
CA SER A 116 -9.23 -0.97 5.92
C SER A 116 -10.11 -1.87 6.80
N THR A 117 -10.04 -3.19 6.64
CA THR A 117 -10.75 -4.17 7.49
C THR A 117 -10.05 -4.27 8.85
N GLY A 118 -10.69 -3.77 9.90
CA GLY A 118 -10.12 -3.40 11.21
C GLY A 118 -9.57 -4.52 12.12
N ASP A 119 -9.20 -5.68 11.59
CA ASP A 119 -8.79 -6.85 12.36
C ASP A 119 -7.29 -6.87 12.67
N GLY A 120 -6.70 -5.77 13.18
CA GLY A 120 -5.28 -5.73 13.62
C GLY A 120 -4.20 -5.97 12.53
N GLY A 121 -4.56 -6.51 11.36
CA GLY A 121 -3.75 -6.78 10.18
C GLY A 121 -3.47 -5.55 9.33
N GLY A 122 -3.92 -4.36 9.77
CA GLY A 122 -3.65 -3.09 9.11
C GLY A 122 -2.15 -2.79 8.95
N SER A 123 -1.26 -3.44 9.72
CA SER A 123 0.18 -3.29 9.54
C SER A 123 0.73 -4.05 8.32
N GLU A 124 0.20 -5.24 8.02
CA GLU A 124 0.68 -6.09 6.93
C GLU A 124 0.22 -5.61 5.56
N ALA A 125 -1.07 -5.36 5.39
CA ALA A 125 -1.60 -4.82 4.13
C ALA A 125 -0.99 -3.45 3.80
N ARG A 126 -0.69 -2.65 4.84
CA ARG A 126 0.03 -1.39 4.66
C ARG A 126 1.47 -1.61 4.23
N ARG A 127 2.20 -2.58 4.81
CA ARG A 127 3.56 -2.95 4.36
C ARG A 127 3.57 -3.40 2.90
N ASP A 128 2.61 -4.25 2.52
CA ASP A 128 2.45 -4.73 1.14
C ASP A 128 2.29 -3.55 0.16
N LEU A 129 1.36 -2.63 0.46
CA LEU A 129 1.19 -1.40 -0.32
C LEU A 129 2.48 -0.58 -0.43
N ILE A 130 3.20 -0.42 0.67
CA ILE A 130 4.46 0.34 0.71
C ILE A 130 5.50 -0.32 -0.19
N TYR A 131 5.70 -1.63 -0.08
CA TYR A 131 6.68 -2.35 -0.90
C TYR A 131 6.31 -2.26 -2.38
N GLN A 132 5.04 -2.51 -2.72
CA GLN A 132 4.56 -2.43 -4.10
C GLN A 132 4.72 -1.01 -4.68
N TYR A 133 4.38 0.03 -3.91
CA TYR A 133 4.51 1.42 -4.35
C TYR A 133 5.97 1.81 -4.63
N PHE A 134 6.87 1.58 -3.67
CA PHE A 134 8.28 1.94 -3.84
C PHE A 134 8.97 1.11 -4.91
N ALA A 135 8.61 -0.16 -5.04
CA ALA A 135 9.12 -1.00 -6.10
C ALA A 135 8.68 -0.53 -7.48
N TYR A 136 7.39 -0.20 -7.66
CA TYR A 136 6.88 0.26 -8.95
C TYR A 136 7.47 1.62 -9.34
N CYS A 137 7.48 2.59 -8.42
CA CYS A 137 7.91 3.95 -8.73
C CYS A 137 9.43 4.13 -8.72
N GLY A 138 10.16 3.40 -7.88
CA GLY A 138 11.60 3.58 -7.66
C GLY A 138 12.46 2.36 -8.00
N GLY A 139 11.86 1.28 -8.50
CA GLY A 139 12.56 0.04 -8.84
C GLY A 139 13.11 -0.72 -7.63
N SER A 140 14.01 -1.66 -7.90
CA SER A 140 14.55 -2.58 -6.89
C SER A 140 15.42 -1.89 -5.84
N HIS A 141 16.11 -0.81 -6.20
CA HIS A 141 16.91 -0.04 -5.24
C HIS A 141 16.05 0.71 -4.22
N ALA A 142 14.91 1.29 -4.64
CA ALA A 142 13.99 1.92 -3.70
C ALA A 142 13.34 0.88 -2.79
N LEU A 143 12.97 -0.28 -3.33
CA LEU A 143 12.48 -1.41 -2.54
C LEU A 143 13.53 -1.86 -1.51
N ASP A 144 14.79 -2.05 -1.92
CA ASP A 144 15.89 -2.45 -1.05
C ASP A 144 16.08 -1.46 0.09
N ALA A 145 16.02 -0.16 -0.18
CA ALA A 145 16.14 0.90 0.82
C ALA A 145 15.02 0.85 1.87
N VAL A 146 13.79 0.54 1.44
CA VAL A 146 12.61 0.48 2.30
C VAL A 146 12.58 -0.81 3.12
N PHE A 147 12.86 -1.94 2.48
CA PHE A 147 12.81 -3.26 3.11
C PHE A 147 13.96 -3.46 4.10
N SER A 148 15.21 -3.22 3.68
CA SER A 148 16.36 -3.42 4.56
C SER A 148 16.29 -2.48 5.77
N GLY A 149 15.85 -1.23 5.57
CA GLY A 149 15.87 -0.20 6.60
C GLY A 149 17.27 0.15 7.10
N PHE A 150 18.33 -0.35 6.45
CA PHE A 150 19.72 -0.09 6.76
C PHE A 150 20.42 0.42 5.49
N PRO A 151 21.32 1.42 5.60
CA PRO A 151 22.19 1.81 4.51
C PRO A 151 23.10 0.61 4.14
N ALA A 152 23.45 0.51 2.87
CA ALA A 152 24.39 -0.50 2.42
C ALA A 152 25.74 -0.35 3.14
N GLY A 153 26.30 -1.48 3.58
CA GLY A 153 27.61 -1.55 4.23
C GLY A 153 27.54 -1.72 5.76
N VAL A 154 28.27 -2.71 6.24
CA VAL A 154 28.54 -2.91 7.67
C VAL A 154 29.81 -2.11 8.01
N PRO A 155 29.85 -1.38 9.15
CA PRO A 155 31.04 -0.62 9.53
C PRO A 155 32.24 -1.56 9.69
N ALA A 156 33.35 -1.23 9.02
CA ALA A 156 34.54 -2.08 9.01
C ALA A 156 35.30 -2.05 10.36
N ARG A 157 35.13 -0.99 11.16
CA ARG A 157 35.81 -0.81 12.44
C ARG A 157 34.83 -0.36 13.52
N LYS A 158 35.14 -0.71 14.77
CA LYS A 158 34.35 -0.29 15.94
C LYS A 158 34.25 1.24 16.09
N ALA A 159 35.29 1.97 15.69
CA ALA A 159 35.30 3.43 15.73
C ALA A 159 34.22 4.06 14.82
N ASP A 160 33.84 3.37 13.74
CA ASP A 160 32.86 3.85 12.76
C ASP A 160 31.41 3.52 13.17
N MET A 161 31.21 2.83 14.31
CA MET A 161 29.88 2.41 14.75
C MET A 161 28.96 3.60 15.02
N ALA A 162 29.47 4.68 15.61
CA ALA A 162 28.68 5.85 15.95
C ALA A 162 28.13 6.57 14.70
N SER A 163 28.99 6.78 13.69
CA SER A 163 28.58 7.39 12.41
C SER A 163 27.66 6.47 11.61
N TRP A 164 27.89 5.16 11.67
CA TRP A 164 26.99 4.18 11.06
C TRP A 164 25.60 4.21 11.70
N PHE A 165 25.49 4.22 13.03
CA PHE A 165 24.20 4.32 13.71
C PHE A 165 23.44 5.61 13.35
N ASP A 166 24.15 6.74 13.25
CA ASP A 166 23.55 8.01 12.81
C ASP A 166 23.03 7.92 11.36
N SER A 167 23.79 7.31 10.45
CA SER A 167 23.36 7.05 9.07
C SER A 167 22.11 6.15 9.01
N VAL A 168 22.09 5.06 9.78
CA VAL A 168 20.93 4.16 9.91
C VAL A 168 19.71 4.92 10.41
N PHE A 169 19.87 5.73 11.46
CA PHE A 169 18.78 6.52 12.02
C PHE A 169 18.22 7.50 11.00
N LYS A 170 19.08 8.30 10.36
CA LYS A 170 18.69 9.27 9.32
C LYS A 170 17.97 8.57 8.17
N HIS A 171 18.49 7.42 7.71
CA HIS A 171 17.87 6.62 6.67
C HIS A 171 16.47 6.15 7.07
N LYS A 172 16.31 5.58 8.27
CA LYS A 172 15.01 5.12 8.77
C LYS A 172 14.01 6.26 8.88
N VAL A 173 14.42 7.43 9.37
CA VAL A 173 13.52 8.59 9.44
C VAL A 173 13.08 9.02 8.03
N LYS A 174 14.01 9.08 7.06
CA LYS A 174 13.68 9.42 5.66
C LYS A 174 12.71 8.41 5.04
N VAL A 175 12.96 7.11 5.18
CA VAL A 175 12.07 6.04 4.68
C VAL A 175 10.69 6.12 5.32
N ARG A 176 10.61 6.32 6.65
CA ARG A 176 9.34 6.46 7.36
C ARG A 176 8.59 7.72 6.96
N ALA A 177 9.29 8.83 6.75
CA ALA A 177 8.70 10.06 6.23
C ALA A 177 8.13 9.85 4.82
N ALA A 178 8.90 9.28 3.90
CA ALA A 178 8.46 8.97 2.54
C ALA A 178 7.26 8.01 2.51
N THR A 179 7.31 6.97 3.35
CA THR A 179 6.20 6.02 3.55
C THR A 179 4.94 6.70 4.09
N ALA A 180 5.09 7.61 5.05
CA ALA A 180 3.97 8.37 5.57
C ALA A 180 3.39 9.26 4.47
N LEU A 181 4.23 9.93 3.68
CA LEU A 181 3.81 10.78 2.56
C LEU A 181 2.96 10.02 1.54
N SER A 182 3.39 8.80 1.19
CA SER A 182 2.71 8.00 0.17
C SER A 182 1.43 7.31 0.66
N THR A 183 1.31 7.02 1.95
CA THR A 183 0.16 6.28 2.51
C THR A 183 -0.87 7.15 3.22
N LEU A 184 -0.53 8.40 3.54
CA LEU A 184 -1.49 9.31 4.15
C LEU A 184 -2.53 9.69 3.12
N LYS A 185 -3.75 9.15 3.27
CA LYS A 185 -4.95 9.73 2.65
C LYS A 185 -4.88 11.21 2.95
N SER A 186 -4.86 12.05 1.92
CA SER A 186 -4.59 13.49 2.00
C SER A 186 -5.68 14.18 2.82
N ASN A 187 -5.60 14.06 4.14
CA ASN A 187 -6.34 14.86 5.09
C ASN A 187 -5.44 16.03 5.48
N LYS A 188 -6.02 17.21 5.59
CA LYS A 188 -5.33 18.47 5.91
C LYS A 188 -4.42 18.34 7.14
N LEU A 189 -4.82 17.55 8.15
CA LEU A 189 -4.04 17.27 9.36
C LEU A 189 -2.81 16.39 9.10
N SER A 190 -2.94 15.38 8.24
CA SER A 190 -1.85 14.49 7.86
C SER A 190 -0.77 15.24 7.07
N LEU A 191 -1.19 16.14 6.16
CA LEU A 191 -0.28 17.02 5.41
C LEU A 191 0.57 17.91 6.34
N LEU A 192 -0.03 18.43 7.42
CA LEU A 192 0.69 19.23 8.41
C LEU A 192 1.73 18.44 9.19
N GLN A 193 1.37 17.24 9.64
CA GLN A 193 2.32 16.37 10.34
C GLN A 193 3.49 15.99 9.43
N LEU A 194 3.22 15.75 8.16
CA LEU A 194 4.20 15.46 7.13
C LEU A 194 5.16 16.63 6.88
N LEU A 195 4.62 17.84 6.72
CA LEU A 195 5.43 19.03 6.58
C LEU A 195 6.30 19.24 7.82
N LYS A 196 5.73 19.15 9.03
CA LYS A 196 6.50 19.26 10.28
C LYS A 196 7.63 18.23 10.36
N LEU A 197 7.37 16.98 9.94
CA LEU A 197 8.38 15.92 9.90
C LEU A 197 9.47 16.24 8.88
N GLY A 198 9.10 16.65 7.67
CA GLY A 198 10.04 17.03 6.60
C GLY A 198 10.96 18.17 7.02
N LEU A 199 10.42 19.18 7.70
CA LEU A 199 11.22 20.26 8.29
C LEU A 199 12.18 19.80 9.37
N GLY A 200 11.73 18.88 10.23
CA GLY A 200 12.59 18.31 11.27
C GLY A 200 13.79 17.58 10.65
N VAL A 201 13.56 16.79 9.60
CA VAL A 201 14.62 16.08 8.87
C VAL A 201 15.57 17.06 8.18
N LEU A 202 15.04 18.12 7.56
CA LEU A 202 15.85 19.16 6.92
C LEU A 202 16.67 19.96 7.95
N ASP A 203 16.10 20.28 9.11
CA ASP A 203 16.82 21.00 10.17
C ASP A 203 17.97 20.15 10.73
N ILE A 204 17.77 18.84 10.89
CA ILE A 204 18.82 17.88 11.31
C ILE A 204 19.95 17.79 10.28
N ASN A 205 19.65 17.67 8.98
CA ASN A 205 20.67 17.61 7.93
C ASN A 205 21.48 18.91 7.84
N ASN A 206 20.81 20.07 7.93
CA ASN A 206 21.48 21.36 7.80
C ASN A 206 22.33 21.73 9.04
N ARG A 207 22.17 21.05 10.19
CA ARG A 207 23.05 21.27 11.36
C ARG A 207 24.46 20.73 11.11
N ALA A 208 24.65 19.99 10.02
CA ALA A 208 25.94 19.49 9.56
C ALA A 208 26.73 20.46 8.64
N GLY A 209 26.17 21.61 8.25
CA GLY A 209 26.91 22.66 7.52
C GLY A 209 26.06 23.37 6.45
N GLU A 210 26.05 24.70 6.53
CA GLU A 210 25.66 25.70 5.51
C GLU A 210 24.22 25.61 4.95
N ASP A 211 23.26 26.30 5.62
CA ASP A 211 22.45 27.39 5.01
C ASP A 211 21.40 27.93 6.03
N GLU A 212 21.76 28.98 6.78
CA GLU A 212 20.89 29.56 7.83
C GLU A 212 19.71 30.34 7.23
N GLN A 213 19.87 30.86 6.01
CA GLN A 213 18.87 31.68 5.33
C GLN A 213 17.68 30.83 4.84
N TRP A 214 17.95 29.69 4.20
CA TRP A 214 16.93 28.74 3.79
C TRP A 214 16.09 28.24 4.98
N ARG A 215 16.72 28.00 6.13
CA ARG A 215 16.01 27.59 7.38
C ARG A 215 14.97 28.59 7.82
N SER A 216 15.31 29.88 7.78
CA SER A 216 14.40 30.96 8.19
C SER A 216 13.19 31.02 7.27
N SER A 217 13.42 30.99 5.95
CA SER A 217 12.36 31.00 4.93
C SER A 217 11.42 29.80 5.05
N LEU A 218 11.96 28.61 5.31
CA LEU A 218 11.18 27.38 5.42
C LEU A 218 10.38 27.30 6.73
N LYS A 219 10.96 27.76 7.86
CA LYS A 219 10.26 27.89 9.14
C LYS A 219 9.10 28.90 9.04
N ALA A 220 9.33 30.03 8.37
CA ALA A 220 8.30 31.04 8.13
C ALA A 220 7.14 30.47 7.28
N ALA A 221 7.45 29.80 6.17
CA ALA A 221 6.44 29.20 5.30
C ALA A 221 5.53 28.18 6.03
N VAL A 222 6.10 27.38 6.94
CA VAL A 222 5.31 26.42 7.72
C VAL A 222 4.53 27.09 8.85
N ALA A 223 5.10 28.10 9.50
CA ALA A 223 4.37 28.88 10.49
C ALA A 223 3.13 29.53 9.86
N ASP A 224 3.26 30.07 8.64
CA ASP A 224 2.15 30.65 7.89
C ASP A 224 1.11 29.61 7.47
N LEU A 225 1.55 28.45 6.98
CA LEU A 225 0.64 27.36 6.64
C LEU A 225 -0.14 26.85 7.87
N MET A 226 0.52 26.73 9.03
CA MET A 226 -0.11 26.35 10.29
C MET A 226 -1.13 27.39 10.76
N LYS A 227 -0.86 28.68 10.51
CA LYS A 227 -1.77 29.77 10.83
C LYS A 227 -3.03 29.72 9.96
N GLU A 228 -2.88 29.46 8.66
CA GLU A 228 -4.01 29.33 7.73
C GLU A 228 -4.89 28.12 8.08
N LEU A 229 -4.29 26.99 8.44
CA LEU A 229 -5.05 25.81 8.87
C LEU A 229 -5.82 26.01 10.17
N ARG A 230 -5.26 26.75 11.14
CA ARG A 230 -6.01 27.15 12.35
C ARG A 230 -7.17 28.07 12.00
N ARG A 231 -7.01 28.94 10.99
CA ARG A 231 -8.08 29.83 10.49
C ARG A 231 -9.22 29.01 9.88
N GLU A 232 -8.90 28.07 8.98
CA GLU A 232 -9.89 27.18 8.37
C GLU A 232 -10.61 26.29 9.40
N GLN A 233 -9.89 25.75 10.40
CA GLN A 233 -10.51 24.96 11.47
C GLN A 233 -11.53 25.78 12.27
N ARG A 234 -11.22 27.04 12.57
CA ARG A 234 -12.16 27.96 13.23
C ARG A 234 -13.36 28.28 12.34
N VAL A 235 -13.16 28.43 11.02
CA VAL A 235 -14.27 28.62 10.07
C VAL A 235 -15.15 27.37 10.07
N ARG A 236 -14.59 26.17 9.92
CA ARG A 236 -15.36 24.92 9.96
C ARG A 236 -16.09 24.71 11.27
N GLN A 237 -15.51 24.99 12.43
CA GLN A 237 -16.23 24.90 13.70
C GLN A 237 -17.43 25.85 13.76
N LYS A 238 -17.30 27.05 13.19
CA LYS A 238 -18.43 27.99 13.07
C LYS A 238 -19.46 27.53 12.04
N THR A 239 -19.03 27.01 10.89
CA THR A 239 -19.91 26.53 9.81
C THR A 239 -20.63 25.23 10.20
N SER A 240 -19.98 24.30 10.91
CA SER A 240 -20.63 23.09 11.43
C SER A 240 -21.69 23.40 12.49
N GLN A 241 -21.59 24.54 13.18
CA GLN A 241 -22.67 25.06 14.05
C GLN A 241 -23.79 25.77 13.28
N THR A 242 -23.57 26.16 12.01
CA THR A 242 -24.58 26.80 11.15
C THR A 242 -25.18 25.87 10.09
N SER A 243 -24.52 24.75 9.80
CA SER A 243 -24.86 23.82 8.71
C SER A 243 -25.91 22.76 9.09
N GLU A 244 -26.46 22.77 10.30
CA GLU A 244 -27.68 22.00 10.61
C GLU A 244 -28.95 22.65 10.03
N ARG A 245 -28.86 23.83 9.39
CA ARG A 245 -30.06 24.51 8.89
C ARG A 245 -30.18 24.71 7.38
N HIS A 246 -29.13 24.72 6.57
CA HIS A 246 -29.25 25.08 5.15
C HIS A 246 -28.30 24.28 4.24
N TYR A 247 -28.78 23.18 3.66
CA TYR A 247 -28.28 22.65 2.38
C TYR A 247 -29.47 22.08 1.60
N GLN A 248 -30.24 22.97 0.97
CA GLN A 248 -31.16 22.67 -0.13
C GLN A 248 -30.45 23.07 -1.43
N GLY A 249 -29.96 22.11 -2.20
CA GLY A 249 -29.34 22.35 -3.49
C GLY A 249 -28.59 21.12 -4.03
N ALA A 250 -29.17 20.54 -5.09
CA ALA A 250 -28.67 19.46 -5.97
C ALA A 250 -27.60 18.55 -5.35
N VAL A 251 -28.07 17.65 -4.49
CA VAL A 251 -27.29 16.62 -3.81
C VAL A 251 -27.24 15.38 -4.70
N GLU A 252 -26.05 14.85 -4.98
CA GLU A 252 -25.89 13.49 -5.50
C GLU A 252 -26.63 12.54 -4.55
N LEU A 253 -27.46 11.63 -5.09
CA LEU A 253 -28.26 10.70 -4.30
C LEU A 253 -27.38 10.00 -3.26
N GLN A 254 -27.78 10.06 -1.99
CA GLN A 254 -27.06 9.32 -0.96
C GLN A 254 -27.21 7.82 -1.23
N THR A 255 -26.24 7.01 -0.80
CA THR A 255 -26.24 5.55 -1.04
C THR A 255 -27.54 4.86 -0.64
N LYS A 256 -28.22 5.37 0.40
CA LYS A 256 -29.54 4.87 0.83
C LYS A 256 -30.64 5.19 -0.19
N GLU A 257 -30.60 6.35 -0.81
CA GLU A 257 -31.54 6.80 -1.84
C GLU A 257 -31.27 6.08 -3.17
N GLU A 258 -30.00 5.85 -3.51
CA GLU A 258 -29.63 5.00 -4.65
C GLU A 258 -30.15 3.57 -4.48
N MET A 259 -30.04 3.01 -3.28
CA MET A 259 -30.58 1.67 -2.97
C MET A 259 -32.12 1.63 -3.05
N LEU A 260 -32.82 2.66 -2.57
CA LEU A 260 -34.27 2.75 -2.66
C LEU A 260 -34.72 2.90 -4.12
N MET A 261 -34.06 3.76 -4.88
CA MET A 261 -34.32 3.94 -6.33
C MET A 261 -34.06 2.64 -7.11
N ALA A 262 -32.98 1.92 -6.81
CA ALA A 262 -32.68 0.62 -7.42
C ALA A 262 -33.72 -0.45 -7.05
N ALA A 263 -34.34 -0.35 -5.87
CA ALA A 263 -35.46 -1.20 -5.44
C ALA A 263 -36.82 -0.75 -6.01
N GLY A 264 -36.86 0.30 -6.84
CA GLY A 264 -38.10 0.87 -7.39
C GLY A 264 -38.94 1.62 -6.35
N GLN A 265 -38.36 1.98 -5.21
CA GLN A 265 -39.00 2.75 -4.15
C GLN A 265 -38.54 4.21 -4.23
N ALA A 266 -39.48 5.16 -4.24
CA ALA A 266 -39.15 6.58 -4.18
C ALA A 266 -38.61 6.93 -2.78
N SER A 267 -37.56 7.73 -2.70
CA SER A 267 -37.08 8.28 -1.42
C SER A 267 -38.22 9.12 -0.80
N PRO A 268 -38.60 8.87 0.47
CA PRO A 268 -39.62 9.66 1.15
C PRO A 268 -39.32 11.17 1.13
N ASP A 269 -38.04 11.52 1.16
CA ASP A 269 -37.56 12.90 1.17
C ASP A 269 -37.77 13.59 -0.20
N LEU A 270 -37.58 12.85 -1.32
CA LEU A 270 -37.88 13.35 -2.67
C LEU A 270 -39.39 13.51 -2.91
N LEU A 271 -40.21 12.65 -2.32
CA LEU A 271 -41.67 12.77 -2.41
C LEU A 271 -42.18 14.02 -1.68
N HIS A 272 -41.52 14.42 -0.58
CA HIS A 272 -41.87 15.62 0.18
C HIS A 272 -41.53 16.91 -0.59
N GLU A 273 -40.37 16.96 -1.26
CA GLU A 273 -39.98 18.12 -2.10
C GLU A 273 -40.87 18.26 -3.35
N LEU A 274 -41.28 17.17 -3.97
CA LEU A 274 -42.21 17.20 -5.13
C LEU A 274 -43.61 17.67 -4.74
N GLN A 275 -44.03 17.48 -3.48
CA GLN A 275 -45.31 17.98 -2.98
C GLN A 275 -45.25 19.48 -2.62
N GLU A 276 -44.09 19.99 -2.19
CA GLU A 276 -43.91 21.40 -1.82
C GLU A 276 -43.56 22.31 -3.01
N GLY A 277 -43.04 21.77 -4.12
CA GLY A 277 -42.68 22.53 -5.32
C GLY A 277 -43.80 22.79 -6.34
N GLY A 278 -45.06 22.47 -6.01
CA GLY A 278 -46.19 22.44 -6.97
C GLY A 278 -46.92 23.76 -7.24
N ASP A 279 -46.58 24.86 -6.58
CA ASP A 279 -47.21 26.19 -6.76
C ASP A 279 -46.29 27.18 -7.53
N TYR A 280 -45.84 26.79 -8.72
CA TYR A 280 -45.20 27.69 -9.71
C TYR A 280 -45.90 27.64 -11.06
#